data_AF-A0A6F9DCT1-F1
#
_entry.id   AF-A0A6F9DCT1-F1
#
_cell.length_a   1.000
_cell.length_b   1.000
_cell.length_c   1.000
_cell.angle_alpha   90.00
_cell.angle_beta   90.00
_cell.angle_gamma   90.00
#
_symmetry.space_group_name_H-M   'P 1'
#
loop_
_entity.id
_entity.type
_entity.pdbx_description
1 polymer ?
#
loop_
_entity_poly.entity_id
_entity_poly.type
_entity_poly.pdbx_seq_one_letter_code
_entity_poly.pdbx_strand_id
1 'polypeptide(L)'
;MTEKHLKCFGKLEKLEFYGCYRIDHDAVQVITTNFPNLHTLVMVGCAWCNDQSCRDIATRLNKLRSFEMEEWLDLTQTGVDYLLRHSKHLKFFSNKCKQLNNGGLAIHGSRVDV
;
A
#
# COMPACT_ATOMS: atom_id res chain seq x y z
N MET A 1 10.96 -1.75 -16.99
CA MET A 1 9.72 -2.48 -17.36
C MET A 1 8.78 -1.45 -17.98
N THR A 2 8.45 -1.53 -19.27
CA THR A 2 7.66 -0.50 -19.96
C THR A 2 6.16 -0.66 -19.72
N GLU A 3 5.41 0.45 -19.66
CA GLU A 3 3.96 0.51 -19.37
C GLU A 3 3.09 -0.48 -20.18
N LYS A 4 3.51 -0.81 -21.41
CA LYS A 4 2.78 -1.73 -22.30
C LYS A 4 2.61 -3.14 -21.73
N HIS A 5 3.53 -3.61 -20.87
CA HIS A 5 3.43 -4.96 -20.28
C HIS A 5 2.46 -5.01 -19.10
N LEU A 6 2.17 -3.90 -18.43
CA LEU A 6 1.35 -3.86 -17.21
C LEU A 6 -0.13 -4.15 -17.50
N LYS A 7 -0.60 -3.81 -18.72
CA LYS A 7 -2.01 -3.94 -19.13
C LYS A 7 -2.48 -5.40 -19.32
N CYS A 8 -1.55 -6.35 -19.52
CA CYS A 8 -1.89 -7.77 -19.73
C CYS A 8 -2.15 -8.53 -18.42
N PHE A 9 -1.87 -7.93 -17.26
CA PHE A 9 -2.02 -8.54 -15.95
C PHE A 9 -3.38 -8.24 -15.30
N GLY A 10 -4.46 -8.17 -16.09
CA GLY A 10 -5.81 -7.89 -15.59
C GLY A 10 -6.35 -8.89 -14.55
N LYS A 11 -5.62 -9.97 -14.27
CA LYS A 11 -5.94 -10.98 -13.25
C LYS A 11 -4.93 -11.04 -12.10
N LEU A 12 -4.01 -10.09 -12.00
CA LEU A 12 -3.03 -10.09 -10.90
C LEU A 12 -3.74 -9.80 -9.58
N GLU A 13 -3.62 -10.74 -8.65
CA GLU A 13 -4.26 -10.65 -7.33
C GLU A 13 -3.25 -10.41 -6.20
N LYS A 14 -1.97 -10.71 -6.42
CA LYS A 14 -0.89 -10.54 -5.45
C LYS A 14 0.30 -9.85 -6.10
N LEU A 15 0.82 -8.81 -5.44
CA LEU A 15 2.02 -8.10 -5.87
C LEU A 15 2.88 -7.75 -4.65
N GLU A 16 4.17 -8.06 -4.71
CA GLU A 16 5.09 -7.87 -3.58
C GLU A 16 6.40 -7.25 -4.06
N PHE A 17 6.87 -6.24 -3.33
CA PHE A 17 8.14 -5.56 -3.54
C PHE A 17 8.95 -5.62 -2.25
N TYR A 18 10.19 -6.09 -2.36
CA TYR A 18 11.13 -6.16 -1.25
C TYR A 18 12.44 -5.46 -1.64
N GLY A 19 12.93 -4.57 -0.79
CA GLY A 19 14.18 -3.83 -1.01
C GLY A 19 14.14 -2.92 -2.25
N CYS A 20 12.96 -2.45 -2.64
CA CYS A 20 12.76 -1.68 -3.87
C CYS A 20 12.82 -0.17 -3.61
N TYR A 21 14.01 0.37 -3.38
CA TYR A 21 14.21 1.79 -2.99
C TYR A 21 13.85 2.81 -4.09
N ARG A 22 13.70 2.36 -5.34
CA ARG A 22 13.33 3.21 -6.48
C ARG A 22 11.82 3.28 -6.71
N ILE A 23 11.02 2.57 -5.92
CA ILE A 23 9.57 2.68 -5.99
C ILE A 23 9.14 3.89 -5.17
N ASP A 24 8.55 4.84 -5.87
CA ASP A 24 7.99 6.07 -5.35
C ASP A 24 6.45 6.10 -5.53
N HIS A 25 5.85 7.21 -5.14
CA HIS A 25 4.42 7.43 -5.25
C HIS A 25 3.90 7.38 -6.70
N ASP A 26 4.67 7.83 -7.70
CA ASP A 26 4.30 7.74 -9.11
C ASP A 26 4.21 6.27 -9.56
N ALA A 27 5.17 5.44 -9.14
CA ALA A 27 5.11 4.00 -9.39
C ALA A 27 3.88 3.36 -8.72
N VAL A 28 3.49 3.77 -7.51
CA VAL A 28 2.25 3.32 -6.86
C VAL A 28 1.02 3.73 -7.66
N GLN A 29 0.98 4.95 -8.21
CA GLN A 29 -0.13 5.39 -9.07
C GLN A 29 -0.26 4.49 -10.31
N VAL A 30 0.87 4.13 -10.94
CA VAL A 30 0.90 3.21 -12.08
C VAL A 30 0.41 1.81 -11.68
N ILE A 31 0.87 1.27 -10.55
CA ILE A 31 0.45 -0.03 -10.01
C ILE A 31 -1.06 -0.04 -9.78
N THR A 32 -1.57 0.92 -9.02
CA THR A 32 -2.98 1.00 -8.62
C THR A 32 -3.91 1.21 -9.81
N THR A 33 -3.43 1.85 -10.88
CA THR A 33 -4.18 2.04 -12.14
C THR A 33 -4.22 0.78 -13.00
N ASN A 34 -3.15 -0.01 -13.03
CA ASN A 34 -3.05 -1.17 -13.93
C ASN A 34 -3.49 -2.49 -13.28
N PHE A 35 -3.49 -2.58 -11.94
CA PHE A 35 -3.84 -3.81 -11.22
C PHE A 35 -5.01 -3.61 -10.23
N PRO A 36 -6.21 -3.22 -10.70
CA PRO A 36 -7.35 -2.94 -9.82
C PRO A 36 -7.92 -4.19 -9.11
N ASN A 37 -7.47 -5.39 -9.50
CA ASN A 37 -7.92 -6.68 -8.96
C ASN A 37 -7.02 -7.22 -7.83
N LEU A 38 -6.04 -6.44 -7.35
CA LEU A 38 -5.18 -6.87 -6.26
C LEU A 38 -5.98 -7.15 -4.98
N HIS A 39 -5.74 -8.33 -4.41
CA HIS A 39 -6.18 -8.75 -3.09
C HIS A 39 -5.05 -8.60 -2.05
N THR A 40 -3.78 -8.67 -2.48
CA THR A 40 -2.62 -8.56 -1.59
C THR A 40 -1.55 -7.66 -2.23
N LEU A 41 -1.10 -6.67 -1.46
CA LEU A 41 0.01 -5.79 -1.81
C LEU A 41 1.02 -5.77 -0.65
N VAL A 42 2.28 -6.04 -0.93
CA VAL A 42 3.38 -5.93 0.04
C VAL A 42 4.44 -4.99 -0.51
N MET A 43 4.84 -3.99 0.26
CA MET A 43 5.82 -2.98 -0.14
C MET A 43 6.82 -2.71 0.97
N VAL A 44 7.90 -3.48 0.98
CA VAL A 44 8.95 -3.45 2.00
C VAL A 44 10.21 -2.78 1.44
N GLY A 45 10.75 -1.81 2.16
CA GLY A 45 11.95 -1.06 1.73
C GLY A 45 11.67 -0.10 0.58
N CYS A 46 10.46 0.45 0.51
CA CYS A 46 10.02 1.40 -0.54
C CYS A 46 9.98 2.83 0.04
N ALA A 47 11.14 3.46 0.20
CA ALA A 47 11.28 4.67 1.01
C ALA A 47 10.59 5.94 0.50
N TRP A 48 10.18 5.97 -0.77
CA TRP A 48 9.74 7.16 -1.48
C TRP A 48 8.21 7.21 -1.68
N CYS A 49 7.49 6.33 -0.98
CA CYS A 49 6.04 6.32 -0.92
C CYS A 49 5.54 7.22 0.22
N ASN A 50 4.36 7.82 0.04
CA ASN A 50 3.86 8.90 0.92
C ASN A 50 2.33 8.83 1.09
N ASP A 51 1.74 9.87 1.70
CA ASP A 51 0.29 9.97 1.92
C ASP A 51 -0.53 9.87 0.63
N GLN A 52 -0.01 10.36 -0.50
CA GLN A 52 -0.67 10.24 -1.81
C GLN A 52 -0.72 8.78 -2.26
N SER A 53 0.35 8.01 -2.04
CA SER A 53 0.37 6.57 -2.29
C SER A 53 -0.75 5.84 -1.52
N CYS A 54 -0.96 6.20 -0.25
CA CYS A 54 -2.08 5.66 0.54
C CYS A 54 -3.45 6.02 -0.04
N ARG A 55 -3.64 7.24 -0.53
CA ARG A 55 -4.90 7.67 -1.17
C ARG A 55 -5.18 6.89 -2.46
N ASP A 56 -4.17 6.72 -3.30
CA ASP A 56 -4.31 5.97 -4.55
C ASP A 56 -4.61 4.49 -4.28
N ILE A 57 -3.95 3.87 -3.31
CA ILE A 57 -4.24 2.50 -2.88
C ILE A 57 -5.69 2.39 -2.41
N ALA A 58 -6.12 3.26 -1.50
CA ALA A 58 -7.45 3.20 -0.88
C ALA A 58 -8.59 3.38 -1.88
N THR A 59 -8.40 4.24 -2.88
CA THR A 59 -9.46 4.63 -3.82
C THR A 59 -9.51 3.76 -5.07
N ARG A 60 -8.40 3.13 -5.46
CA ARG A 60 -8.30 2.36 -6.72
C ARG A 60 -8.28 0.85 -6.48
N LEU A 61 -7.69 0.38 -5.39
CA LEU A 61 -7.60 -1.06 -5.07
C LEU A 61 -8.80 -1.54 -4.26
N ASN A 62 -9.99 -1.45 -4.85
CA ASN A 62 -11.25 -1.77 -4.19
C ASN A 62 -11.43 -3.26 -3.80
N LYS A 63 -10.50 -4.14 -4.20
CA LYS A 63 -10.50 -5.56 -3.82
C LYS A 63 -9.41 -5.92 -2.80
N LEU A 64 -8.61 -4.93 -2.38
CA LEU A 64 -7.47 -5.18 -1.52
C LEU A 64 -7.93 -5.69 -0.15
N ARG A 65 -7.38 -6.83 0.26
CA ARG A 65 -7.69 -7.50 1.53
C ARG A 65 -6.49 -7.51 2.48
N SER A 66 -5.28 -7.51 1.94
CA SER A 66 -4.04 -7.49 2.70
C SER A 66 -3.12 -6.40 2.16
N PHE A 67 -2.66 -5.52 3.03
CA PHE A 67 -1.65 -4.52 2.69
C PHE A 67 -0.57 -4.44 3.77
N GLU A 68 0.67 -4.61 3.35
CA GLU A 68 1.84 -4.47 4.21
C GLU A 68 2.77 -3.41 3.64
N MET A 69 3.26 -2.53 4.50
CA MET A 69 4.24 -1.53 4.15
C MET A 69 5.33 -1.39 5.23
N GLU A 70 6.54 -1.14 4.76
CA GLU A 70 7.71 -0.96 5.60
C GLU A 70 8.67 0.07 5.00
N GLU A 71 9.23 0.91 5.87
CA GLU A 71 10.21 1.96 5.55
C GLU A 71 9.72 3.08 4.61
N TRP A 72 8.43 3.40 4.56
CA TRP A 72 7.95 4.58 3.82
C TRP A 72 8.25 5.84 4.63
N LEU A 73 9.30 6.60 4.29
CA LEU A 73 9.85 7.61 5.20
C LEU A 73 9.03 8.92 5.25
N ASP A 74 8.38 9.28 4.14
CA ASP A 74 7.57 10.50 4.01
C ASP A 74 6.08 10.30 4.36
N LEU A 75 5.72 9.12 4.86
CA LEU A 75 4.35 8.80 5.24
C LEU A 75 4.00 9.41 6.61
N THR A 76 2.81 10.01 6.70
CA THR A 76 2.25 10.58 7.94
C THR A 76 1.07 9.75 8.46
N GLN A 77 0.65 10.01 9.71
CA GLN A 77 -0.55 9.40 10.27
C GLN A 77 -1.82 9.75 9.47
N THR A 78 -1.86 10.91 8.82
CA THR A 78 -3.01 11.32 8.00
C THR A 78 -3.19 10.41 6.79
N GLY A 79 -2.10 10.00 6.15
CA GLY A 79 -2.13 9.04 5.05
C GLY A 79 -2.67 7.67 5.49
N VAL A 80 -2.19 7.17 6.63
CA VAL A 80 -2.67 5.90 7.20
C VAL A 80 -4.14 5.95 7.58
N ASP A 81 -4.57 7.01 8.26
CA ASP A 81 -5.98 7.18 8.65
C ASP A 81 -6.89 7.26 7.42
N TYR A 82 -6.46 7.96 6.37
CA TYR A 82 -7.21 8.01 5.12
C TYR A 82 -7.35 6.62 4.49
N LEU A 83 -6.25 5.87 4.41
CA LEU A 83 -6.23 4.50 3.88
C LEU A 83 -7.22 3.60 4.64
N LEU A 84 -7.14 3.57 5.96
CA LEU A 84 -7.98 2.71 6.80
C LEU A 84 -9.47 3.07 6.71
N ARG A 85 -9.79 4.37 6.62
CA ARG A 85 -11.19 4.83 6.48
C ARG A 85 -11.83 4.50 5.13
N HIS A 86 -11.05 4.44 4.06
CA HIS A 86 -11.58 4.29 2.69
C HIS A 86 -11.40 2.87 2.12
N SER A 87 -10.54 2.04 2.71
CA SER A 87 -10.29 0.67 2.24
C SER A 87 -11.32 -0.32 2.81
N LYS A 88 -12.53 -0.34 2.23
CA LYS A 88 -13.70 -1.10 2.74
C LYS A 88 -13.54 -2.62 2.81
N HIS A 89 -12.59 -3.18 2.07
CA HIS A 89 -12.38 -4.63 1.98
C HIS A 89 -11.06 -5.07 2.64
N LEU A 90 -10.30 -4.13 3.19
CA LEU A 90 -9.03 -4.42 3.84
C LEU A 90 -9.33 -5.21 5.12
N LYS A 91 -8.73 -6.40 5.23
CA LYS A 91 -8.86 -7.31 6.37
C LYS A 91 -7.59 -7.37 7.19
N PHE A 92 -6.44 -7.16 6.54
CA PHE A 92 -5.14 -7.18 7.16
C PHE A 92 -4.35 -5.95 6.72
N PHE A 93 -3.79 -5.26 7.70
CA PHE A 93 -2.92 -4.12 7.48
C PHE A 93 -1.68 -4.27 8.37
N SER A 94 -0.50 -4.00 7.84
CA SER A 94 0.72 -3.91 8.63
C SER A 94 1.51 -2.67 8.25
N ASN A 95 1.90 -1.89 9.25
CA ASN A 95 2.72 -0.70 9.10
C ASN A 95 3.98 -0.81 9.97
N LYS A 96 5.14 -0.92 9.33
CA LYS A 96 6.44 -0.92 10.01
C LYS A 96 7.25 0.36 9.75
N CYS A 97 6.58 1.45 9.37
CA CYS A 97 7.23 2.74 9.18
C CYS A 97 7.60 3.36 10.55
N LYS A 98 8.90 3.42 10.84
CA LYS A 98 9.45 3.77 12.16
C LYS A 98 8.99 5.14 12.67
N GLN A 99 8.86 6.12 11.77
CA GLN A 99 8.43 7.48 12.11
C GLN A 99 6.99 7.54 12.65
N LEU A 100 6.16 6.56 12.34
CA LEU A 100 4.78 6.45 12.83
C LEU A 100 4.69 5.60 14.12
N ASN A 101 5.73 4.82 14.41
CA ASN A 101 5.75 3.88 15.53
C ASN A 101 6.50 4.38 16.77
N ASN A 102 7.24 5.50 16.68
CA ASN A 102 8.07 6.04 17.77
C ASN A 102 7.29 6.73 18.92
N GLY A 103 5.95 6.65 18.94
CA GLY A 103 5.07 7.26 19.96
C GLY A 103 4.26 6.28 20.84
N GLY A 104 4.48 4.97 20.73
CA GLY A 104 3.90 3.99 21.67
C GLY A 104 2.54 3.38 21.32
N LEU A 105 2.04 3.54 20.09
CA LEU A 105 0.84 2.84 19.59
C LEU A 105 1.13 2.18 18.23
N ALA A 106 2.05 1.23 18.23
CA ALA A 106 2.39 0.45 17.03
C ALA A 106 1.69 -0.91 17.04
N ILE A 107 0.35 -0.98 17.06
CA ILE A 107 -0.36 -2.20 16.64
C ILE A 107 -1.74 -1.84 16.08
N HIS A 108 -1.89 -1.94 14.76
CA HIS A 108 -2.99 -2.74 14.21
C HIS A 108 -2.44 -3.54 13.03
N GLY A 109 -1.52 -4.45 13.33
CA GLY A 109 -1.60 -5.82 12.80
C GLY A 109 -2.82 -6.48 13.43
N SER A 110 -3.99 -5.92 13.20
CA SER A 110 -5.25 -6.43 13.68
C SER A 110 -6.02 -6.80 12.45
N ARG A 111 -6.65 -7.98 12.51
CA ARG A 111 -7.84 -8.22 11.71
C ARG A 111 -8.66 -6.93 11.75
N VAL A 112 -8.91 -6.34 10.60
CA VAL A 112 -10.02 -5.41 10.45
C VAL A 112 -11.25 -6.29 10.63
N ASP A 113 -11.58 -6.60 11.88
CA ASP A 113 -12.88 -7.14 12.23
C ASP A 113 -13.81 -5.93 12.14
N VAL A 114 -14.44 -5.82 10.97
CA VAL A 114 -15.55 -4.91 10.67
C VAL A 114 -16.72 -5.22 11.59
#